data_AF-A0A851EFA6-F1
#
_entry.id   AF-A0A851EFA6-F1
#
_cell.length_a   1.000
_cell.length_b   1.000
_cell.length_c   1.000
_cell.angle_alpha   90.00
_cell.angle_beta   90.00
_cell.angle_gamma   90.00
#
_symmetry.space_group_name_H-M   'P 1'
#
loop_
_entity.id
_entity.type
_entity.pdbx_description
1 polymer ?
#
loop_
_entity_poly.entity_id
_entity_poly.type
_entity_poly.pdbx_seq_one_letter_code
_entity_poly.pdbx_strand_id
1 'polypeptide(L)'
;AHRIEPFPLRVLVNPALRVLDARLVTAPEGCASIHGFSAYVPRHWAVHVSGVDELGVLVSWEASGWAARIIQHEMDHLDGILYIDRMDPRTFTNVRWMELLD
;
A
#
# COMPACT_ATOMS: atom_id res chain seq x y z
N ALA A 1 -11.47 0.20 11.35
CA ALA A 1 -11.31 0.81 10.02
C ALA A 1 -10.20 0.16 9.21
N HIS A 2 -9.08 -0.25 9.82
CA HIS A 2 -7.99 -0.94 9.13
C HIS A 2 -8.11 -2.44 9.39
N ARG A 3 -8.59 -3.21 8.41
CA ARG A 3 -8.64 -4.68 8.50
C ARG A 3 -7.24 -5.21 8.18
N ILE A 4 -6.54 -5.71 9.19
CA ILE A 4 -5.19 -6.27 9.06
C ILE A 4 -5.33 -7.78 9.25
N GLU A 5 -5.13 -8.53 8.18
CA GLU A 5 -5.18 -9.99 8.19
C GLU A 5 -3.91 -10.53 7.54
N PRO A 6 -3.34 -11.64 8.05
CA PRO A 6 -2.21 -12.27 7.42
C PRO A 6 -2.60 -12.84 6.05
N PHE A 7 -1.67 -12.78 5.11
CA PHE A 7 -1.77 -13.43 3.81
C PHE A 7 -0.43 -14.11 3.49
N PRO A 8 -0.42 -15.22 2.74
CA PRO A 8 0.81 -15.89 2.34
C PRO A 8 1.63 -15.00 1.40
N LEU A 9 2.92 -15.32 1.22
CA LEU A 9 3.77 -14.68 0.22
C LEU A 9 3.09 -14.71 -1.16
N ARG A 10 3.20 -13.59 -1.88
CA ARG A 10 2.73 -13.45 -3.25
C ARG A 10 3.78 -12.73 -4.06
N VAL A 11 4.01 -13.23 -5.26
CA VAL A 11 4.83 -12.59 -6.30
C VAL A 11 3.90 -12.26 -7.46
N LEU A 12 3.95 -11.02 -7.94
CA LEU A 12 3.24 -10.60 -9.14
C LEU A 12 4.22 -9.91 -10.08
N VAL A 13 4.35 -10.46 -11.27
CA VAL A 13 5.07 -9.89 -12.40
C VAL A 13 4.06 -9.33 -13.39
N ASN A 14 4.37 -8.16 -13.95
CA ASN A 14 3.49 -7.38 -14.83
C ASN A 14 2.06 -7.21 -14.26
N PRO A 15 1.92 -6.75 -13.00
CA PRO A 15 0.61 -6.65 -12.38
C PRO A 15 -0.26 -5.55 -13.02
N ALA A 16 -1.56 -5.77 -13.01
CA ALA A 16 -2.59 -4.78 -13.34
C ALA A 16 -3.57 -4.68 -12.17
N LEU A 17 -3.91 -3.45 -11.78
CA LEU A 17 -4.79 -3.17 -10.65
C LEU A 17 -6.14 -2.60 -11.12
N ARG A 18 -7.22 -3.04 -10.48
CA ARG A 18 -8.56 -2.47 -10.60
C ARG A 18 -9.14 -2.17 -9.22
N VAL A 19 -9.72 -0.99 -9.04
CA VAL A 19 -10.43 -0.63 -7.81
C VAL A 19 -11.78 -1.37 -7.74
N LEU A 20 -12.06 -2.02 -6.61
CA LEU A 20 -13.33 -2.69 -6.34
C LEU A 20 -14.23 -1.87 -5.41
N ASP A 21 -13.63 -1.16 -4.45
CA ASP A 21 -14.33 -0.23 -3.56
C ASP A 21 -13.51 1.07 -3.47
N ALA A 22 -14.06 2.14 -4.05
CA ALA A 22 -13.39 3.42 -4.17
C ALA A 22 -13.34 4.22 -2.85
N ARG A 23 -14.03 3.78 -1.79
CA ARG A 23 -13.99 4.44 -0.48
C ARG A 23 -12.56 4.64 -0.02
N LEU A 24 -12.20 5.88 0.27
CA LEU A 24 -10.86 6.24 0.74
C LEU A 24 -10.75 6.00 2.24
N VAL A 25 -9.69 5.30 2.63
CA VAL A 25 -9.31 5.10 4.03
C VAL A 25 -7.91 5.65 4.23
N THR A 26 -7.79 6.62 5.12
CA THR A 26 -6.51 7.28 5.45
C THR A 26 -5.86 6.57 6.64
N ALA A 27 -4.58 6.24 6.53
CA ALA A 27 -3.76 5.65 7.61
C ALA A 27 -2.28 6.00 7.38
N PRO A 28 -1.42 5.90 8.41
CA PRO A 28 0.02 6.11 8.23
C PRO A 28 0.64 5.07 7.29
N GLU A 29 1.47 5.52 6.35
CA GLU A 29 2.37 4.72 5.52
C GLU A 29 3.82 5.15 5.74
N GLY A 30 4.72 4.17 5.70
CA GLY A 30 6.16 4.37 5.58
C GLY A 30 6.67 3.62 4.36
N CYS A 31 7.96 3.79 4.02
CA CYS A 31 8.56 3.12 2.88
C CYS A 31 10.04 2.82 3.12
N ALA A 32 10.50 1.64 2.70
CA ALA A 32 11.92 1.28 2.72
C ALA A 32 12.78 2.09 1.72
N SER A 33 12.19 2.93 0.88
CA SER A 33 12.94 3.91 0.08
C SER A 33 13.03 5.29 0.77
N ILE A 34 12.26 5.52 1.84
CA ILE A 34 12.19 6.79 2.59
C ILE A 34 12.27 6.48 4.07
N HIS A 35 13.46 6.06 4.51
CA HIS A 35 13.69 5.56 5.85
C HIS A 35 13.45 6.61 6.94
N GLY A 36 12.78 6.19 8.03
CA GLY A 36 12.62 7.00 9.23
C GLY A 36 11.48 8.03 9.18
N PHE A 37 10.65 8.00 8.14
CA PHE A 37 9.50 8.89 8.00
C PHE A 37 8.19 8.14 7.77
N SER A 38 7.09 8.77 8.18
CA SER A 38 5.73 8.29 7.97
C SER A 38 4.81 9.48 7.66
N ALA A 39 3.74 9.23 6.92
CA ALA A 39 2.65 10.20 6.74
C ALA A 39 1.32 9.49 6.49
N TYR A 40 0.21 10.18 6.74
CA TYR A 40 -1.12 9.66 6.45
C TYR A 40 -1.41 9.71 4.95
N VAL A 41 -1.76 8.56 4.37
CA VAL A 41 -2.02 8.41 2.93
C VAL A 41 -3.43 7.83 2.72
N PRO A 42 -4.29 8.47 1.91
CA PRO A 42 -5.58 7.93 1.52
C PRO A 42 -5.42 6.80 0.48
N ARG A 43 -6.08 5.67 0.69
CA ARG A 43 -6.09 4.53 -0.24
C ARG A 43 -7.51 4.01 -0.46
N HIS A 44 -7.78 3.44 -1.63
CA HIS A 44 -9.04 2.75 -1.89
C HIS A 44 -9.19 1.53 -0.97
N TRP A 45 -10.40 1.26 -0.52
CA TRP A 45 -10.67 0.23 0.49
C TRP A 45 -10.44 -1.18 -0.04
N ALA A 46 -10.79 -1.44 -1.31
CA ALA A 46 -10.66 -2.75 -1.93
C ALA A 46 -10.17 -2.65 -3.38
N VAL A 47 -9.29 -3.57 -3.76
CA VAL A 47 -8.69 -3.67 -5.09
C VAL A 47 -8.63 -5.14 -5.53
N HIS A 48 -8.65 -5.33 -6.84
CA HIS A 48 -8.29 -6.57 -7.51
C HIS A 48 -6.95 -6.34 -8.21
N VAL A 49 -5.98 -7.21 -7.98
CA VAL A 49 -4.72 -7.23 -8.73
C VAL A 49 -4.56 -8.56 -9.46
N SER A 50 -4.08 -8.50 -10.70
CA SER A 50 -3.80 -9.68 -11.53
C SER A 50 -2.45 -9.55 -12.20
N GLY A 51 -1.81 -10.66 -12.52
CA GLY A 51 -0.54 -10.70 -13.24
C GLY A 51 -0.13 -12.14 -13.51
N VAL A 52 1.17 -12.39 -13.59
CA VAL A 52 1.73 -13.75 -13.54
C VAL A 52 2.64 -13.88 -12.31
N ASP A 53 2.82 -15.09 -11.81
CA ASP A 53 3.84 -15.38 -10.79
C ASP A 53 5.25 -15.50 -11.41
N GLU A 54 6.25 -15.83 -10.59
CA GLU A 54 7.64 -16.02 -11.03
C GLU A 54 7.85 -17.19 -11.99
N LEU A 55 6.86 -18.10 -12.09
CA LEU A 55 6.86 -19.23 -13.01
C LEU A 55 6.07 -18.94 -14.30
N GLY A 56 5.50 -17.74 -14.43
CA GLY A 56 4.67 -17.33 -15.57
C GLY A 56 3.23 -17.84 -15.51
N VAL A 57 2.77 -18.36 -14.37
CA VAL A 57 1.39 -18.81 -14.18
C VAL A 57 0.50 -17.62 -13.83
N LEU A 58 -0.68 -17.54 -14.45
CA LEU A 58 -1.65 -16.48 -14.17
C LEU A 58 -2.11 -16.52 -12.71
N VAL A 59 -2.02 -15.37 -12.04
CA VAL A 59 -2.49 -15.19 -10.66
C VAL A 59 -3.41 -13.97 -10.55
N SER A 60 -4.37 -14.05 -9.65
CA SER A 60 -5.27 -12.95 -9.30
C SER A 60 -5.55 -12.92 -7.81
N TRP A 61 -5.81 -11.72 -7.29
CA TRP A 61 -6.09 -11.51 -5.87
C TRP A 61 -7.02 -10.31 -5.66
N GLU A 62 -8.18 -10.56 -5.04
CA GLU A 62 -9.01 -9.53 -4.45
C GLU A 62 -8.62 -9.29 -3.00
N ALA A 63 -8.28 -8.06 -2.68
CA ALA A 63 -7.86 -7.66 -1.35
C ALA A 63 -8.66 -6.45 -0.87
N SER A 64 -8.83 -6.35 0.44
CA SER A 64 -9.39 -5.16 1.09
C SER A 64 -8.73 -4.91 2.43
N GLY A 65 -8.82 -3.67 2.91
CA GLY A 65 -8.12 -3.24 4.12
C GLY A 65 -6.62 -3.08 3.91
N TRP A 66 -5.82 -3.58 4.84
CA TRP A 66 -4.37 -3.36 4.85
C TRP A 66 -3.65 -4.02 3.68
N ALA A 67 -4.09 -5.21 3.28
CA ALA A 67 -3.58 -5.88 2.10
C ALA A 67 -3.78 -5.03 0.82
N ALA A 68 -4.97 -4.42 0.66
CA ALA A 68 -5.22 -3.52 -0.46
C ALA A 68 -4.35 -2.25 -0.42
N ARG A 69 -4.05 -1.72 0.78
CA ARG A 69 -3.10 -0.61 0.96
C ARG A 69 -1.71 -0.99 0.48
N ILE A 70 -1.18 -2.14 0.92
CA ILE A 70 0.13 -2.63 0.49
C ILE A 70 0.16 -2.78 -1.02
N ILE A 71 -0.83 -3.44 -1.62
CA ILE A 71 -0.90 -3.59 -3.09
C ILE A 71 -0.85 -2.23 -3.79
N GLN A 72 -1.65 -1.25 -3.36
CA GLN A 72 -1.64 0.08 -3.96
C GLN A 72 -0.29 0.80 -3.80
N HIS A 73 0.39 0.61 -2.66
CA HIS A 73 1.74 1.15 -2.43
C HIS A 73 2.78 0.50 -3.37
N GLU A 74 2.78 -0.82 -3.49
CA GLU A 74 3.73 -1.52 -4.36
C GLU A 74 3.45 -1.26 -5.84
N MET A 75 2.18 -1.10 -6.23
CA MET A 75 1.81 -0.71 -7.59
C MET A 75 2.31 0.71 -7.94
N ASP A 76 2.22 1.66 -7.00
CA ASP A 76 2.73 3.02 -7.21
C ASP A 76 4.23 3.02 -7.56
N HIS A 77 5.04 2.15 -6.92
CA HIS A 77 6.46 2.03 -7.24
C HIS A 77 6.73 1.65 -8.70
N LEU A 78 5.86 0.84 -9.31
CA LEU A 78 5.99 0.45 -10.72
C LEU A 78 5.72 1.62 -11.68
N ASP A 79 4.95 2.61 -11.23
CA ASP A 79 4.67 3.85 -11.95
C ASP A 79 5.60 5.01 -11.54
N GLY A 80 6.59 4.75 -10.68
CA GLY A 80 7.52 5.77 -10.19
C GLY A 80 6.90 6.76 -9.19
N ILE A 81 5.79 6.39 -8.56
CA ILE A 81 5.08 7.17 -7.55
C ILE A 81 5.48 6.70 -6.15
N LEU A 82 5.72 7.64 -5.24
CA LEU A 82 6.03 7.36 -3.84
C LEU A 82 4.87 7.81 -2.93
N TYR A 83 4.82 7.28 -1.71
CA TYR A 83 3.77 7.66 -0.75
C TYR A 83 3.77 9.17 -0.43
N ILE A 84 4.93 9.83 -0.53
CA ILE A 84 5.08 11.27 -0.34
C ILE A 84 4.40 12.11 -1.42
N ASP A 85 4.10 11.53 -2.58
CA ASP A 85 3.34 12.19 -3.65
C ASP A 85 1.83 12.15 -3.38
N ARG A 86 1.38 11.30 -2.45
CA ARG A 86 -0.04 11.06 -2.12
C ARG A 86 -0.45 11.45 -0.70
N MET A 87 0.50 11.69 0.19
CA MET A 87 0.25 11.93 1.63
C MET A 87 -0.50 13.24 1.91
N ASP A 88 -1.13 13.36 3.09
CA ASP A 88 -1.43 14.68 3.68
C ASP A 88 -0.10 15.30 4.16
N PRO A 89 0.40 16.38 3.55
CA PRO A 89 1.72 16.93 3.86
C PRO A 89 1.87 17.40 5.31
N ARG A 90 0.76 17.75 5.98
CA ARG A 90 0.77 18.20 7.39
C ARG A 90 1.02 17.07 8.38
N THR A 91 0.98 15.83 7.89
CA THR A 91 1.16 14.62 8.72
C THR A 91 2.53 13.97 8.53
N PHE A 92 3.38 14.51 7.65
CA PHE A 92 4.72 14.01 7.44
C PHE A 92 5.57 14.19 8.70
N THR A 93 6.04 13.08 9.25
CA THR A 93 6.72 13.06 10.54
C THR A 93 7.91 12.09 10.55
N ASN A 94 8.93 12.43 11.33
CA ASN A 94 9.99 11.48 11.66
C ASN A 94 9.46 10.48 12.69
N VAL A 95 9.63 9.18 12.45
CA VAL A 95 9.06 8.12 13.30
C VAL A 95 9.55 8.18 14.76
N ARG A 96 10.75 8.74 15.00
CA ARG A 96 11.30 8.91 16.36
C ARG A 96 10.54 9.93 17.21
N TRP A 97 9.80 10.86 16.60
CA TRP A 97 8.95 11.77 17.36
C TRP A 97 7.77 11.05 18.01
N MET A 98 7.29 9.96 17.41
CA MET A 98 6.22 9.16 18.00
C MET A 98 6.73 8.33 19.18
N GLU A 99 7.95 7.78 19.09
CA GLU A 99 8.58 6.99 20.16
C GLU A 99 8.83 7.78 21.46
N LEU A 100 8.91 9.11 21.38
CA LEU A 100 9.14 9.99 22.53
C LEU A 100 7.84 10.47 23.20
N LEU A 101 6.68 10.21 22.59
CA LEU A 101 5.36 10.65 23.05
C LEU A 101 4.52 9.50 23.63
N ASP A 102 4.96 8.25 23.48
CA ASP A 102 4.47 7.06 24.18
C ASP A 102 5.25 6.84 25.49
#